data_AF-A0A967L8V3-F1
#
_entry.id   AF-A0A967L8V3-F1
#
_cell.length_a   1.000
_cell.length_b   1.000
_cell.length_c   1.000
_cell.angle_alpha   90.00
_cell.angle_beta   90.00
_cell.angle_gamma   90.00
#
_symmetry.space_group_name_H-M   'P 1'
#
loop_
_entity.id
_entity.type
_entity.pdbx_description
1 polymer ?
#
loop_
_entity_poly.entity_id
_entity_poly.type
_entity_poly.pdbx_seq_one_letter_code
_entity_poly.pdbx_strand_id
1 'polypeptide(L)' 'VLDGGSTESGRPYFVMELVKGEPITSFCDRKKLSPQNRLSLFMQVCRAVQHAHQKGVIHRDLKPSNILV' A
#
# COMPACT_ATOMS: atom_id res chain seq x y z
N VAL A 1 -12.41 -3.51 2.32
CA VAL A 1 -13.36 -2.80 1.43
C VAL A 1 -14.56 -2.44 2.28
N LEU A 2 -14.96 -1.17 2.29
CA LEU A 2 -16.10 -0.69 3.07
C LEU A 2 -17.41 -0.89 2.30
N ASP A 3 -17.38 -0.64 0.99
CA ASP A 3 -18.50 -0.84 0.07
C ASP A 3 -18.00 -0.96 -1.38
N GLY A 4 -18.87 -1.33 -2.31
CA GLY A 4 -18.59 -1.36 -3.74
C GLY A 4 -19.86 -1.55 -4.56
N GLY A 5 -19.81 -1.16 -5.82
CA GLY A 5 -20.98 -1.23 -6.69
C GLY A 5 -20.67 -0.77 -8.10
N SER A 6 -21.70 -0.38 -8.83
CA SER A 6 -21.60 0.21 -10.16
C SER A 6 -22.30 1.57 -10.19
N THR A 7 -21.73 2.52 -10.92
CA THR A 7 -22.41 3.80 -11.20
C THR A 7 -23.69 3.55 -12.02
N GLU A 8 -24.55 4.55 -12.13
CA GLU A 8 -25.75 4.49 -13.02
C GLU A 8 -25.37 4.14 -14.47
N SER A 9 -24.16 4.50 -14.90
CA SER A 9 -23.57 4.16 -16.20
C SER A 9 -22.84 2.80 -16.25
N GLY A 10 -22.95 1.99 -15.20
CA GLY A 10 -22.40 0.63 -15.12
C GLY A 10 -20.91 0.52 -14.80
N ARG A 11 -20.22 1.62 -14.43
CA ARG A 11 -18.79 1.57 -14.11
C ARG A 11 -18.57 1.06 -12.68
N PRO A 12 -17.73 0.03 -12.48
CA PRO A 12 -17.49 -0.51 -11.15
C PRO A 12 -16.70 0.50 -10.29
N TYR A 13 -17.01 0.55 -9.00
CA TYR A 13 -16.27 1.32 -8.00
C TYR A 13 -16.07 0.52 -6.71
N PHE A 14 -15.05 0.90 -5.95
CA PHE A 14 -14.78 0.39 -4.61
C PHE A 14 -14.64 1.56 -3.64
N VAL A 15 -15.25 1.42 -2.47
CA VAL A 15 -15.08 2.35 -1.34
C VAL A 15 -14.16 1.68 -0.33
N MET A 16 -13.10 2.39 0.04
CA MET A 16 -12.12 1.93 1.02
C MET A 16 -11.71 3.08 1.93
N GLU A 17 -11.03 2.74 3.02
CA GLU A 17 -10.50 3.73 3.95
C GLU A 17 -9.55 4.70 3.23
N LEU A 18 -9.72 5.99 3.48
CA LEU A 18 -8.79 7.01 3.01
C LEU A 18 -7.56 7.01 3.89
N VAL A 19 -6.46 6.44 3.38
CA VAL A 19 -5.16 6.49 4.05
C VAL A 19 -4.53 7.85 3.81
N LYS A 20 -4.49 8.70 4.84
CA LYS A 20 -3.78 9.99 4.83
C LYS A 20 -2.28 9.79 5.03
N GLY A 21 -1.63 9.17 4.04
CA GLY A 21 -0.20 8.92 4.05
C GLY A 21 0.49 9.47 2.81
N GLU A 22 1.82 9.45 2.82
CA GLU A 22 2.63 9.73 1.63
C GLU A 22 3.34 8.45 1.13
N PRO A 23 3.76 8.40 -0.14
CA PRO A 23 4.53 7.26 -0.64
C PRO A 23 5.79 7.00 0.20
N ILE A 24 6.05 5.72 0.49
CA ILE A 24 7.12 5.29 1.40
C ILE A 24 8.50 5.87 1.06
N THR A 25 8.84 6.02 -0.22
CA THR A 25 10.11 6.62 -0.66
C THR A 25 10.17 8.12 -0.37
N SER A 26 9.08 8.85 -0.64
CA SER A 26 8.97 10.28 -0.33
C SER A 26 9.11 10.53 1.17
N PHE A 27 8.50 9.68 2.00
CA PHE A 27 8.69 9.71 3.45
C PHE A 27 10.16 9.51 3.85
N CYS A 28 10.81 8.48 3.30
CA CYS A 28 12.21 8.17 3.60
C CYS A 28 13.15 9.32 3.24
N ASP A 29 12.93 9.96 2.10
CA ASP A 29 13.77 11.05 1.60
C ASP A 29 13.54 12.33 2.41
N ARG A 30 12.28 12.70 2.65
CA ARG A 30 11.92 13.86 3.48
C ARG A 30 12.48 13.76 4.90
N LYS A 31 12.42 12.56 5.49
CA LYS A 31 12.97 12.29 6.84
C LYS A 31 14.47 12.01 6.85
N LYS A 32 15.13 11.99 5.68
CA LYS A 32 16.56 11.65 5.51
C LYS A 32 16.95 10.36 6.24
N LEU A 33 16.12 9.31 6.10
CA LEU A 33 16.34 8.05 6.79
C LEU A 33 17.63 7.38 6.31
N SER A 34 18.39 6.84 7.28
CA SER A 34 19.53 5.97 7.02
C SER A 34 19.09 4.69 6.29
N PRO A 35 20.01 4.01 5.58
CA PRO A 35 19.71 2.71 4.96
C PRO A 35 19.12 1.70 5.94
N GLN A 36 19.61 1.67 7.19
CA GLN A 36 19.11 0.76 8.23
C GLN A 36 17.63 1.04 8.55
N ASN A 37 17.25 2.32 8.68
CA ASN A 37 15.86 2.68 8.96
C ASN A 37 14.94 2.44 7.75
N ARG A 38 15.43 2.62 6.53
CA ARG A 38 14.70 2.27 5.30
C ARG A 38 14.45 0.76 5.23
N LEU A 39 15.43 -0.06 5.57
CA LEU A 39 15.29 -1.52 5.63
C LEU A 39 14.28 -1.95 6.71
N SER A 40 14.29 -1.29 7.87
CA SER A 40 13.28 -1.54 8.92
C SER A 40 11.85 -1.27 8.43
N LEU A 41 11.62 -0.22 7.65
CA LEU A 41 10.32 0.05 7.00
C LEU A 41 10.01 -1.01 5.92
N PHE A 42 10.99 -1.35 5.09
CA PHE A 42 10.83 -2.37 4.05
C PHE A 42 10.46 -3.74 4.63
N MET A 43 11.01 -4.12 5.78
CA MET A 43 10.61 -5.34 6.49
C MET A 43 9.13 -5.35 6.87
N GLN A 44 8.52 -4.20 7.17
CA GLN A 44 7.08 -4.11 7.40
C GLN A 44 6.29 -4.36 6.11
N VAL A 45 6.76 -3.83 4.98
CA VAL A 45 6.18 -4.09 3.65
C VAL A 45 6.24 -5.59 3.33
N CYS A 46 7.39 -6.24 3.57
CA CYS A 46 7.54 -7.68 3.36
C CYS A 46 6.55 -8.49 4.21
N ARG A 47 6.32 -8.11 5.47
CA ARG A 47 5.33 -8.76 6.34
C ARG A 47 3.90 -8.59 5.79
N ALA A 48 3.54 -7.40 5.32
CA ALA A 48 2.23 -7.14 4.71
C ALA A 48 2.02 -7.98 3.43
N VAL A 49 3.04 -8.06 2.57
CA VAL A 49 3.00 -8.89 1.36
C VAL A 49 2.91 -10.38 1.72
N GLN A 50 3.70 -10.84 2.70
CA GLN A 50 3.63 -12.23 3.18
C GLN A 50 2.24 -12.58 3.72
N HIS A 51 1.59 -11.64 4.42
CA HIS A 51 0.23 -11.83 4.89
C HIS A 51 -0.79 -11.97 3.75
N ALA A 52 -0.64 -11.18 2.68
CA ALA A 52 -1.44 -11.34 1.46
C ALA A 52 -1.21 -12.71 0.79
N HIS A 53 0.07 -13.13 0.67
CA HIS A 53 0.44 -14.41 0.09
C HIS A 53 -0.14 -15.61 0.86
N GLN A 54 -0.18 -15.56 2.20
CA GLN A 54 -0.80 -16.61 3.03
C GLN A 54 -2.30 -16.79 2.74
N LYS A 55 -2.95 -15.79 2.16
CA LYS A 55 -4.36 -15.82 1.73
C LYS A 55 -4.52 -16.10 0.24
N GLY A 56 -3.44 -16.51 -0.45
CA GLY A 56 -3.44 -16.76 -1.89
C GLY A 56 -3.55 -15.49 -2.75
N VAL A 57 -3.38 -14.30 -2.17
CA VAL A 57 -3.47 -13.03 -2.89
C VAL A 57 -2.11 -12.62 -3.41
N ILE A 58 -2.00 -12.39 -4.72
CA ILE A 58 -0.82 -11.79 -5.35
C ILE A 58 -1.15 -10.33 -5.69
N HIS A 59 -0.35 -9.38 -5.19
CA HIS A 59 -0.62 -7.94 -5.39
C HIS A 59 -0.57 -7.52 -6.88
N ARG A 60 0.36 -8.09 -7.66
CA ARG A 60 0.58 -7.84 -9.10
C ARG A 60 1.01 -6.41 -9.52
N ASP A 61 0.93 -5.42 -8.65
CA ASP A 61 1.37 -4.04 -8.90
C ASP A 61 2.10 -3.48 -7.67
N LEU A 62 3.05 -4.25 -7.13
CA LEU A 62 3.83 -3.83 -5.98
C LEU A 62 4.89 -2.81 -6.42
N LYS A 63 4.70 -1.55 -6.01
CA LYS A 63 5.61 -0.43 -6.27
C LYS A 63 5.53 0.61 -5.14
N PRO A 64 6.55 1.46 -4.95
CA PRO A 64 6.60 2.40 -3.83
C PRO A 64 5.39 3.34 -3.73
N SER A 65 4.82 3.77 -4.86
CA SER A 65 3.64 4.66 -4.88
C SER A 65 2.36 4.00 -4.34
N ASN A 66 2.34 2.66 -4.21
CA ASN A 66 1.21 1.90 -3.65
C ASN A 66 1.41 1.56 -2.16
N ILE A 67 2.51 2.03 -1.53
CA ILE A 67 2.79 1.85 -0.11
C ILE A 67 2.79 3.23 0.56
N LEU A 68 1.81 3.45 1.44
CA LEU A 68 1.62 4.72 2.16
C LEU A 68 2.07 4.61 3.62
N VAL A 69 2.71 5.67 4.13
CA VAL A 69 3.17 5.83 5.51
C VAL A 69 2.61 7.12 6.11
#